data_AF-A0A8J8H0J4-F1
#
_entry.id   AF-A0A8J8H0J4-F1
#
_cell.length_a   1.000
_cell.length_b   1.000
_cell.length_c   1.000
_cell.angle_alpha   90.00
_cell.angle_beta   90.00
_cell.angle_gamma   90.00
#
_symmetry.space_group_name_H-M   'P 1'
#
loop_
_entity.id
_entity.type
_entity.pdbx_description
1 polymer ?
#
loop_
_entity_poly.entity_id
_entity_poly.type
_entity_poly.pdbx_seq_one_letter_code
_entity_poly.pdbx_strand_id
1 'polypeptide(L)' 'MEPDFEAEPDYGRAGDAPGATGHRAVDAALKSLENAAELPVGEQIAAYEAAHRTLRETLSTIDDA' A
#
# COMPACT_ATOMS: atom_id res chain seq x y z
N MET A 1 -24.39 17.58 25.00
CA MET A 1 -24.01 17.86 23.60
C MET A 1 -22.63 17.25 23.47
N GLU A 2 -22.59 16.01 23.00
CA GLU A 2 -21.33 15.31 22.74
C GLU A 2 -20.62 16.03 21.59
N PRO A 3 -19.28 16.24 21.65
CA PRO A 3 -18.57 16.90 20.56
C PRO A 3 -18.57 16.03 19.30
N ASP A 4 -18.97 16.62 18.17
CA ASP A 4 -18.87 16.07 16.81
C ASP A 4 -17.41 15.66 16.49
N PHE A 5 -17.16 14.36 16.35
CA PHE A 5 -15.89 13.79 15.89
C PHE A 5 -15.74 13.91 14.35
N GLU A 6 -16.00 15.09 13.77
CA GLU A 6 -15.79 15.32 12.32
C GLU A 6 -14.55 16.18 12.05
N ALA A 7 -13.41 15.80 12.60
CA ALA A 7 -12.12 16.37 12.23
C ALA A 7 -11.00 15.33 12.44
N GLU A 8 -10.10 14.97 11.52
CA GLU A 8 -9.88 15.09 10.07
C GLU A 8 -8.75 14.06 9.80
N PRO A 9 -8.57 13.46 8.60
CA PRO A 9 -7.24 13.01 8.25
C PRO A 9 -6.49 14.17 7.59
N ASP A 10 -5.54 14.74 8.34
CA ASP A 10 -4.47 15.60 7.84
C ASP A 10 -3.56 14.76 6.94
N TYR A 11 -3.95 14.64 5.68
CA TYR A 11 -3.05 14.24 4.61
C TYR A 11 -2.19 15.47 4.28
N GLY A 12 -1.11 15.72 5.04
CA GLY A 12 -0.22 16.85 4.82
C GLY A 12 1.28 16.68 5.13
N ARG A 13 2.04 15.83 4.41
CA ARG A 13 3.49 16.04 4.09
C ARG A 13 4.09 15.01 3.12
N ALA A 14 4.47 15.43 1.90
CA ALA A 14 5.16 14.65 0.86
C ALA A 14 5.83 13.34 1.36
N GLY A 15 5.24 12.19 1.05
CA GLY A 15 4.78 11.20 2.04
C GLY A 15 3.24 11.16 2.15
N ASP A 16 2.60 11.92 1.27
CA ASP A 16 1.24 12.42 1.40
C ASP A 16 0.59 12.58 0.03
N ALA A 17 0.74 11.55 -0.79
CA ALA A 17 -0.38 11.16 -1.62
C ALA A 17 -1.18 10.21 -0.73
N PRO A 18 -2.53 10.30 -0.66
CA PRO A 18 -3.32 9.29 0.03
C PRO A 18 -2.92 7.90 -0.51
N GLY A 19 -2.19 7.12 0.27
CA GLY A 19 -1.65 5.80 -0.11
C GLY A 19 -0.12 5.66 -0.26
N ALA A 20 0.68 6.74 -0.18
CA ALA A 20 2.14 6.66 -0.25
C ALA A 20 2.77 6.43 1.13
N THR A 21 3.62 5.42 1.28
CA THR A 21 4.25 5.03 2.55
C THR A 21 5.63 5.67 2.75
N GLY A 22 6.11 6.47 1.79
CA GLY A 22 7.45 7.05 1.80
C GLY A 22 8.57 6.06 1.45
N HIS A 23 8.22 4.80 1.18
CA HIS A 23 9.17 3.76 0.77
C HIS A 23 8.89 3.37 -0.68
N ARG A 24 9.77 3.80 -1.60
CA ARG A 24 9.60 3.58 -3.06
C ARG A 24 9.25 2.13 -3.43
N ALA A 25 9.87 1.16 -2.76
CA ALA A 25 9.65 -0.26 -3.04
C ALA A 25 8.28 -0.75 -2.51
N VAL A 26 7.83 -0.23 -1.37
CA VAL A 26 6.49 -0.51 -0.81
C VAL A 26 5.41 0.14 -1.67
N ASP A 27 5.60 1.40 -2.07
CA ASP A 27 4.68 2.13 -2.96
C ASP A 27 4.50 1.41 -4.31
N ALA A 28 5.58 0.85 -4.86
CA ALA A 28 5.53 0.07 -6.10
C ALA A 28 4.73 -1.23 -5.93
N ALA A 29 4.87 -1.92 -4.79
CA ALA A 29 4.11 -3.13 -4.49
C ALA A 29 2.61 -2.84 -4.31
N LEU A 30 2.27 -1.74 -3.62
CA LEU A 30 0.88 -1.29 -3.45
C LEU A 30 0.23 -0.96 -4.79
N LYS A 31 0.92 -0.23 -5.67
CA LYS A 31 0.44 0.04 -7.03
C LYS A 31 0.25 -1.23 -7.87
N SER A 32 1.09 -2.25 -7.66
CA SER A 32 0.90 -3.55 -8.30
C SER A 32 -0.37 -4.26 -7.82
N LEU A 33 -0.73 -4.11 -6.54
CA LEU A 33 -1.98 -4.65 -5.98
C LEU A 33 -3.21 -3.93 -6.53
N GLU A 34 -3.14 -2.60 -6.67
CA GLU A 34 -4.21 -1.82 -7.32
C GLU A 34 -4.47 -2.32 -8.75
N ASN A 35 -3.41 -2.51 -9.55
CA ASN A 35 -3.55 -3.06 -10.89
C ASN A 35 -4.08 -4.50 -10.88
N ALA A 36 -3.71 -5.31 -9.88
CA ALA A 36 -4.17 -6.68 -9.74
C ALA A 36 -5.68 -6.75 -9.47
N ALA A 37 -6.24 -5.78 -8.75
CA ALA A 37 -7.67 -5.73 -8.44
C ALA A 37 -8.55 -5.57 -9.70
N GLU A 38 -7.99 -5.01 -10.79
CA GLU A 38 -8.68 -4.87 -12.07
C GLU A 38 -8.60 -6.12 -12.96
N LEU A 39 -7.79 -7.12 -12.59
CA LEU A 39 -7.65 -8.36 -13.35
C LEU A 39 -8.87 -9.29 -13.20
N PRO A 40 -9.06 -10.24 -14.14
CA PRO A 40 -10.04 -11.30 -13.97
C PRO A 40 -9.81 -12.09 -12.67
N VAL A 41 -10.88 -12.50 -11.98
CA VAL A 41 -10.81 -13.21 -10.68
C VAL A 41 -9.85 -14.42 -10.71
N GLY A 42 -9.75 -15.12 -11.84
CA GLY A 42 -8.83 -16.25 -12.01
C GLY A 42 -7.35 -15.86 -11.98
N GLU A 43 -7.02 -14.62 -12.29
CA GLU A 43 -5.66 -14.07 -12.33
C GLU A 43 -5.32 -13.26 -11.07
N GLN A 44 -6.34 -12.77 -10.35
CA GLN A 44 -6.16 -11.96 -9.14
C GLN A 44 -5.30 -12.68 -8.11
N ILE A 45 -5.54 -13.97 -7.82
CA ILE A 45 -4.78 -14.71 -6.78
C ILE A 45 -3.29 -14.73 -7.11
N ALA A 46 -2.93 -15.05 -8.35
CA ALA A 46 -1.52 -15.10 -8.76
C ALA A 46 -0.84 -13.72 -8.65
N ALA A 47 -1.55 -12.66 -9.00
CA ALA A 47 -1.05 -11.29 -8.90
C ALA A 47 -0.91 -10.83 -7.43
N TYR A 48 -1.87 -11.16 -6.57
CA TYR A 48 -1.81 -10.91 -5.12
C TYR A 48 -0.62 -11.63 -4.47
N GLU A 49 -0.41 -12.90 -4.79
CA GLU A 49 0.71 -13.69 -4.25
C GLU A 49 2.08 -13.12 -4.66
N ALA A 50 2.21 -12.71 -5.92
CA ALA A 50 3.44 -12.10 -6.43
C ALA A 50 3.74 -10.76 -5.74
N ALA A 51 2.74 -9.89 -5.61
CA ALA A 51 2.87 -8.62 -4.92
C ALA A 51 3.18 -8.82 -3.42
N HIS A 52 2.52 -9.78 -2.76
CA HIS A 52 2.79 -10.11 -1.36
C HIS A 52 4.22 -10.63 -1.14
N ARG A 53 4.72 -11.53 -2.00
CA ARG A 53 6.12 -11.99 -1.93
C ARG A 53 7.09 -10.82 -2.04
N THR A 54 6.88 -9.96 -3.03
CA THR A 54 7.74 -8.79 -3.29
C THR A 54 7.74 -7.83 -2.09
N LEU A 55 6.57 -7.57 -1.52
CA LEU A 55 6.45 -6.72 -0.33
C LEU A 55 7.18 -7.34 0.87
N ARG A 56 7.01 -8.64 1.12
CA ARG A 56 7.70 -9.35 2.21
C ARG A 56 9.22 -9.29 2.07
N GLU A 57 9.76 -9.55 0.88
CA GLU A 57 11.21 -9.49 0.61
C GLU A 57 11.76 -8.07 0.82
N THR A 58 11.02 -7.08 0.34
CA THR A 58 11.36 -5.66 0.54
C THR A 58 11.40 -5.29 2.01
N LEU A 59 10.36 -5.65 2.77
CA LEU A 59 10.28 -5.33 4.20
C LEU A 59 11.36 -6.05 5.01
N SER A 60 11.66 -7.31 4.70
CA SER A 60 12.77 -8.04 5.33
C SER A 60 14.11 -7.33 5.07
N THR A 61 14.35 -6.87 3.85
CA THR A 61 15.58 -6.14 3.49
C THR A 61 15.69 -4.81 4.24
N ILE A 62 14.57 -4.13 4.52
CA ILE A 62 14.55 -2.89 5.31
C ILE A 62 14.81 -3.17 6.79
N ASP A 63 14.24 -4.26 7.35
CA ASP A 63 14.42 -4.65 8.76
C ASP A 63 15.86 -5.13 9.05
N ASP A 64 16.51 -5.74 8.06
CA ASP A 64 17.89 -6.24 8.16
C ASP A 64 18.98 -5.14 8.01
N ALA A 65 18.61 -3.90 7.64
CA ALA A 65 19.54 -2.79 7.33
C ALA A 65 19.82 -1.87 8.53
#